data_AF-A0A244EC19-F1
#
_entry.id   AF-A0A244EC19-F1
#
_cell.length_a   1.000
_cell.length_b   1.000
_cell.length_c   1.000
_cell.angle_alpha   90.00
_cell.angle_beta   90.00
_cell.angle_gamma   90.00
#
_symmetry.space_group_name_H-M   'P 1'
#
loop_
_entity.id
_entity.type
_entity.pdbx_description
1 polymer ?
#
loop_
_entity_poly.entity_id
_entity_poly.type
_entity_poly.pdbx_seq_one_letter_code
_entity_poly.pdbx_strand_id
1 'polypeptide(L)'
;MKSYKAPAPLTPSQIECVLDLLECRELAPKETAAKFNHLAQAGTFSEAQQEAIEILFALEEDEIPDALLEFADDEARELVRHGLAHEARMSYVGRSARRGA
;
A
#
# COMPACT_ATOMS: atom_id res chain seq x y z
N MET A 1 13.10 2.42 -27.15
CA MET A 1 12.66 3.22 -26.00
C MET A 1 11.35 2.62 -25.51
N LYS A 2 11.34 1.96 -24.34
CA LYS A 2 10.07 1.56 -23.71
C LYS A 2 9.38 2.86 -23.34
N SER A 3 8.23 3.14 -23.93
CA SER A 3 7.38 4.25 -23.48
C SER A 3 7.01 3.94 -22.04
N TYR A 4 7.64 4.61 -21.07
CA TYR A 4 7.21 4.61 -19.68
C TYR A 4 5.88 5.33 -19.64
N LYS A 5 4.83 4.64 -20.07
CA LYS A 5 3.46 5.05 -19.81
C LYS A 5 3.34 4.94 -18.30
N ALA A 6 3.13 6.07 -17.64
CA ALA A 6 2.83 6.07 -16.21
C ALA A 6 1.76 4.99 -15.95
N PRO A 7 1.94 4.15 -14.92
CA PRO A 7 0.99 3.09 -14.63
C PRO A 7 -0.40 3.71 -14.50
N ALA A 8 -1.42 2.96 -14.94
CA ALA A 8 -2.79 3.40 -14.73
C ALA A 8 -3.03 3.58 -13.22
N PRO A 9 -3.80 4.60 -12.81
CA PRO A 9 -4.11 4.79 -11.41
C PRO A 9 -4.75 3.53 -10.82
N LEU A 10 -4.48 3.27 -9.55
CA LEU A 10 -5.03 2.14 -8.82
C LEU A 10 -6.49 2.43 -8.48
N THR A 11 -7.35 1.45 -8.81
CA THR A 11 -8.77 1.50 -8.46
C THR A 11 -8.97 1.30 -6.95
N PRO A 12 -10.15 1.64 -6.41
CA PRO A 12 -10.47 1.44 -5.00
C PRO A 12 -10.15 0.02 -4.50
N SER A 13 -10.58 -1.02 -5.22
CA SER A 13 -10.33 -2.42 -4.85
C SER A 13 -8.84 -2.80 -4.94
N GLN A 14 -8.09 -2.20 -5.86
CA GLN A 14 -6.65 -2.39 -5.94
C GLN A 14 -5.93 -1.72 -4.77
N ILE A 15 -6.36 -0.53 -4.35
CA ILE A 15 -5.84 0.16 -3.17
C ILE A 15 -6.11 -0.65 -1.90
N GLU A 16 -7.31 -1.20 -1.72
CA GLU A 16 -7.61 -2.07 -0.57
C GLU A 16 -6.66 -3.27 -0.50
N CYS A 17 -6.35 -3.88 -1.65
CA CYS A 17 -5.37 -4.97 -1.72
C CYS A 17 -3.95 -4.50 -1.35
N VAL A 18 -3.52 -3.31 -1.79
CA VAL A 18 -2.20 -2.77 -1.45
C VAL A 18 -2.12 -2.42 0.04
N LEU A 19 -3.19 -1.87 0.63
CA LEU A 19 -3.26 -1.61 2.06
C LEU A 19 -3.14 -2.91 2.89
N ASP A 20 -3.88 -3.97 2.54
CA ASP A 20 -3.73 -5.29 3.20
C ASP A 20 -2.30 -5.84 3.11
N LEU A 21 -1.63 -5.63 1.97
CA LEU A 21 -0.23 -6.03 1.78
C LEU A 21 0.74 -5.20 2.63
N LEU A 22 0.48 -3.90 2.80
CA LEU A 22 1.27 -3.02 3.67
C LEU A 22 1.14 -3.44 5.14
N GLU A 23 -0.07 -3.72 5.62
CA GLU A 23 -0.31 -4.27 6.97
C GLU A 23 0.42 -5.60 7.17
N CYS A 24 0.38 -6.48 6.16
CA CYS A 24 1.08 -7.76 6.20
C CYS A 24 2.61 -7.60 6.17
N ARG A 25 3.16 -6.55 5.55
CA ARG A 25 4.60 -6.34 5.37
C ARG A 25 5.33 -6.21 6.70
N GLU A 26 4.75 -5.50 7.67
CA GLU A 26 5.34 -5.33 9.00
C GLU A 26 5.46 -6.65 9.76
N LEU A 27 4.46 -7.52 9.63
CA LEU A 27 4.35 -8.75 10.42
C LEU A 27 4.96 -9.97 9.71
N ALA A 28 4.84 -10.04 8.38
CA ALA A 28 5.13 -11.21 7.58
C ALA A 28 5.57 -10.86 6.14
N PRO A 29 6.77 -10.28 5.94
CA PRO A 29 7.22 -9.83 4.62
C PRO A 29 7.29 -10.94 3.55
N LYS A 30 7.54 -12.19 3.97
CA LYS A 30 7.51 -13.36 3.07
C LYS A 30 6.09 -13.70 2.60
N GLU A 31 5.10 -13.51 3.48
CA GLU A 31 3.70 -13.77 3.17
C GLU A 31 3.14 -12.65 2.29
N THR A 32 3.52 -11.39 2.55
CA THR A 32 3.23 -10.25 1.67
C THR A 32 3.70 -10.50 0.25
N ALA A 33 4.95 -10.93 0.06
CA ALA A 33 5.47 -11.24 -1.26
C ALA A 33 4.67 -12.38 -1.95
N ALA A 34 4.24 -13.39 -1.19
CA ALA A 34 3.42 -14.48 -1.73
C ALA A 34 2.02 -14.01 -2.14
N LYS A 35 1.35 -13.20 -1.29
CA LYS A 35 0.05 -12.58 -1.60
C LYS A 35 0.14 -11.67 -2.82
N PHE A 36 1.16 -10.81 -2.87
CA PHE A 36 1.38 -9.91 -4.00
C PHE A 36 1.58 -10.68 -5.30
N ASN A 37 2.41 -11.73 -5.29
CA ASN A 37 2.64 -12.58 -6.45
C ASN A 37 1.34 -13.30 -6.88
N HIS A 38 0.49 -13.71 -5.94
CA HIS A 38 -0.81 -14.28 -6.27
C HIS A 38 -1.74 -13.28 -6.97
N LEU A 39 -1.80 -12.03 -6.49
CA LEU A 39 -2.57 -10.95 -7.12
C LEU A 39 -2.02 -10.58 -8.50
N ALA A 40 -0.70 -10.56 -8.65
CA ALA A 40 -0.04 -10.37 -9.95
C ALA A 40 -0.43 -11.47 -10.95
N GLN A 41 -0.39 -12.73 -10.53
CA GLN A 41 -0.78 -13.87 -11.37
C GLN A 41 -2.27 -13.89 -11.70
N ALA A 42 -3.13 -13.38 -10.79
CA ALA A 42 -4.56 -13.23 -11.03
C ALA A 42 -4.90 -12.11 -12.03
N GLY A 43 -3.91 -11.32 -12.44
CA GLY A 43 -4.12 -10.16 -13.33
C GLY A 43 -4.76 -8.97 -12.61
N THR A 44 -4.71 -8.94 -11.27
CA THR A 44 -5.22 -7.83 -10.47
C THR A 44 -4.46 -6.54 -10.76
N PHE A 45 -3.16 -6.62 -11.04
CA PHE A 45 -2.31 -5.48 -11.37
C PHE A 45 -1.66 -5.68 -12.75
N SER A 46 -1.59 -4.61 -13.54
CA SER A 46 -0.80 -4.59 -14.77
C SER A 46 0.71 -4.60 -14.47
N GLU A 47 1.54 -5.01 -15.44
CA GLU A 47 3.00 -5.10 -15.27
C GLU A 47 3.63 -3.77 -14.78
N ALA A 48 3.15 -2.63 -15.29
CA ALA A 48 3.59 -1.31 -14.84
C ALA A 48 3.11 -0.96 -13.41
N GLN A 49 1.91 -1.43 -13.02
CA GLN A 49 1.42 -1.28 -11.65
C GLN A 49 2.17 -2.17 -10.68
N GLN A 50 2.56 -3.39 -11.10
CA GLN A 50 3.37 -4.29 -10.27
C GLN A 50 4.73 -3.67 -9.97
N GLU A 51 5.43 -3.15 -10.98
CA GLU A 51 6.70 -2.46 -10.80
C GLU A 51 6.56 -1.24 -9.86
N ALA A 52 5.49 -0.45 -10.02
CA ALA A 52 5.23 0.69 -9.14
C ALA A 52 4.95 0.27 -7.69
N ILE A 53 4.23 -0.83 -7.47
CA ILE A 53 3.94 -1.37 -6.13
C ILE A 53 5.21 -1.96 -5.49
N GLU A 54 6.08 -2.61 -6.26
CA GLU A 54 7.38 -3.07 -5.77
C GLU A 54 8.26 -1.90 -5.31
N ILE A 55 8.28 -0.80 -6.07
CA ILE A 55 8.97 0.43 -5.69
C ILE A 55 8.34 1.01 -4.43
N LEU A 56 7.00 1.06 -4.35
CA LEU A 56 6.28 1.51 -3.16
C LEU A 56 6.66 0.70 -1.91
N PHE A 57 6.75 -0.63 -2.00
CA PHE A 57 7.19 -1.47 -0.88
C PHE A 57 8.67 -1.30 -0.50
N ALA A 58 9.47 -0.65 -1.35
CA ALA A 58 10.84 -0.30 -1.05
C ALA A 58 10.98 1.07 -0.35
N LEU A 59 9.93 1.90 -0.35
CA LEU A 59 9.91 3.21 0.31
C LEU A 59 9.81 3.10 1.84
N GLU A 60 10.14 4.21 2.51
CA GLU A 60 9.96 4.36 3.96
C GLU A 60 8.46 4.50 4.30
N GLU A 61 8.06 4.06 5.50
CA GLU A 61 6.64 4.02 5.90
C GLU A 61 5.96 5.40 5.89
N ASP A 62 6.71 6.48 6.09
CA ASP A 62 6.19 7.85 6.02
C ASP A 62 6.05 8.37 4.57
N GLU A 63 6.75 7.78 3.61
CA GLU A 63 6.68 8.15 2.19
C GLU A 63 5.61 7.36 1.43
N ILE A 64 5.28 6.15 1.90
CA ILE A 64 4.26 5.27 1.30
C ILE A 64 2.89 5.96 1.14
N PRO A 65 2.34 6.70 2.12
CA PRO A 65 1.04 7.37 1.98
C PRO A 65 1.00 8.38 0.83
N ASP A 66 2.05 9.18 0.68
CA ASP A 66 2.14 10.23 -0.32
C ASP A 66 2.26 9.61 -1.72
N ALA A 67 3.15 8.63 -1.87
CA ALA A 67 3.29 7.86 -3.09
C ALA A 67 2.00 7.13 -3.47
N LEU A 68 1.30 6.51 -2.51
CA LEU A 68 0.05 5.81 -2.77
C LEU A 68 -1.07 6.78 -3.22
N LEU A 69 -1.10 8.00 -2.68
CA LEU A 69 -2.04 9.05 -3.10
C LEU A 69 -1.80 9.53 -4.54
N GLU A 70 -0.54 9.58 -4.97
CA GLU A 70 -0.19 9.92 -6.36
C GLU A 70 -0.64 8.83 -7.35
N PHE A 71 -0.58 7.56 -6.95
CA PHE A 71 -1.02 6.43 -7.77
C PHE A 71 -2.52 6.11 -7.64
N ALA A 72 -3.21 6.60 -6.61
CA ALA A 72 -4.63 6.34 -6.40
C ALA A 72 -5.51 7.19 -7.33
N ASP A 73 -6.57 6.56 -7.86
CA ASP A 73 -7.66 7.26 -8.54
C ASP A 73 -8.43 8.16 -7.55
N ASP A 74 -9.23 9.11 -8.03
CA ASP A 74 -9.85 10.15 -7.18
C ASP A 74 -10.76 9.55 -6.09
N GLU A 75 -11.51 8.49 -6.41
CA GLU A 75 -12.27 7.70 -5.42
C GLU A 75 -11.37 6.89 -4.49
N ALA A 76 -10.26 6.37 -4.99
CA ALA A 76 -9.36 5.51 -4.22
C ALA A 76 -8.51 6.32 -3.23
N ARG A 77 -8.26 7.61 -3.50
CA ARG A 77 -7.56 8.53 -2.59
C ARG A 77 -8.27 8.68 -1.25
N GLU A 78 -9.61 8.63 -1.25
CA GLU A 78 -10.37 8.63 -0.01
C GLU A 78 -10.03 7.38 0.82
N LEU A 79 -9.98 6.21 0.19
CA LEU A 79 -9.57 4.97 0.86
C LEU A 79 -8.13 5.01 1.38
N VAL A 80 -7.19 5.60 0.64
CA VAL A 80 -5.81 5.78 1.13
C VAL A 80 -5.79 6.63 2.40
N ARG A 81 -6.52 7.75 2.41
CA ARG A 81 -6.61 8.65 3.58
C ARG A 81 -7.28 7.97 4.77
N HIS A 82 -8.31 7.16 4.55
CA HIS A 82 -9.04 6.49 5.62
C HIS A 82 -8.35 5.21 6.12
N GLY A 83 -7.74 4.43 5.23
CA GLY A 83 -7.03 3.19 5.52
C GLY A 83 -5.74 3.44 6.31
N LEU A 84 -4.89 4.36 5.85
CA LEU A 84 -3.63 4.68 6.56
C LEU A 84 -3.89 5.49 7.86
N ALA A 85 -4.96 6.27 7.94
CA ALA A 85 -5.37 6.91 9.18
C ALA A 85 -5.86 5.91 10.25
N HIS A 86 -6.24 4.68 9.87
CA HIS A 86 -6.59 3.63 10.82
C HIS A 86 -5.34 3.12 11.57
N GLU A 87 -4.21 2.97 10.87
CA GLU A 87 -2.96 2.48 11.45
C GLU A 87 -2.27 3.53 12.35
N ALA A 88 -2.30 4.80 11.96
CA ALA A 88 -1.83 5.90 12.81
C ALA A 88 -2.62 6.00 14.13
N ARG A 89 -3.92 5.66 14.12
CA ARG A 89 -4.75 5.61 15.33
C ARG A 89 -4.40 4.45 16.25
N MET A 90 -4.01 3.29 15.72
CA MET A 90 -3.63 2.14 16.54
C MET A 90 -2.21 2.26 17.12
N SER A 91 -1.28 2.87 16.39
CA SER A 91 0.09 3.12 16.89
C SER A 91 0.13 4.20 18.00
N TYR A 92 -0.79 5.18 17.97
CA TYR A 92 -0.90 6.20 19.03
C TYR A 92 -1.50 5.66 20.34
N VAL A 93 -2.42 4.70 20.27
CA VAL A 93 -3.02 4.05 21.46
C VAL A 93 -2.07 3.03 22.10
N GLY A 94 -1.23 2.34 21.32
CA GLY A 94 -0.19 1.44 21.85
C GLY A 94 0.97 2.15 22.57
N ARG A 95 1.28 3.40 22.19
CA ARG A 95 2.38 4.19 22.78
C ARG A 95 1.98 4.99 24.03
N SER A 96 0.69 5.25 24.22
CA SER A 96 0.17 5.97 25.41
C SER A 96 -0.05 5.07 26.64
N ALA A 97 -0.06 3.74 26.48
CA ALA A 97 -0.21 2.80 27.59
C ALA A 97 1.09 2.46 28.35
N ARG A 98 2.25 3.02 27.94
CA ARG A 98 3.56 2.75 28.57
C ARG A 98 4.27 3.99 29.17
N ARG A 99 3.54 5.09 29.38
CA ARG A 99 3.94 6.21 30.26
C ARG A 99 2.82 6.46 31.27
N GLY A 100 2.72 5.58 32.25
CA GLY A 100 1.68 5.64 33.26
C GLY A 100 1.72 4.44 34.19
N ALA A 101 2.92 4.10 34.68
CA ALA A 101 3.12 3.23 35.83
C ALA A 101 4.26 3.83 36.66
#